data_AF-A0A2R6S5U6-F1
#
_entry.id   AF-A0A2R6S5U6-F1
#
_cell.length_a   1.000
_cell.length_b   1.000
_cell.length_c   1.000
_cell.angle_alpha   90.00
_cell.angle_beta   90.00
_cell.angle_gamma   90.00
#
_symmetry.space_group_name_H-M   'P 1'
#
loop_
_entity.id
_entity.type
_entity.pdbx_description
1 polymer ?
#
loop_
_entity_poly.entity_id
_entity_poly.type
_entity_poly.pdbx_seq_one_letter_code
_entity_poly.pdbx_strand_id
1 'polypeptide(L)'
;MSRTHTTSSAPAPALTPATIAFSTASNKVIELLHSEPADPNALLYVNAKDDASLRQLAQQLLPFLTSKGDALEKLIEENKTSQIHVSEKTAQFWELKKLAVVSILDVMQDADKDTAQLEGPAAKKREDYFRTAQVSWAALKEVLIQLHKEIIGPYVLGTHHINIDHLMMHVIKQNAGDQISVADLHLAAWLARIAKLSSATGFEEGNDVVNKIEAHIGGSFSLPKDFSVAEARRRAGLPSTNVSPTERQSRFAAFWDAIRERPSWKKVYADGLH
;
A
#
# COMPACT_ATOMS: atom_id res chain seq x y z
N MET A 1 1.54 -35.57 31.09
CA MET A 1 0.20 -35.35 30.49
C MET A 1 0.08 -33.88 30.12
N SER A 2 0.09 -33.55 28.82
CA SER A 2 -0.10 -32.19 28.31
C SER A 2 -1.58 -31.97 28.00
N ARG A 3 -2.18 -30.88 28.48
CA ARG A 3 -3.58 -30.48 28.25
C ARG A 3 -3.66 -29.32 27.26
N THR A 4 -3.43 -29.61 25.99
CA THR A 4 -3.80 -28.72 24.87
C THR A 4 -4.56 -29.52 23.83
N HIS A 5 -5.81 -29.85 24.15
CA HIS A 5 -6.77 -30.39 23.19
C HIS A 5 -7.47 -29.24 22.46
N THR A 6 -6.79 -28.65 21.48
CA THR A 6 -7.43 -27.93 20.38
C THR A 6 -6.93 -28.53 19.07
N THR A 7 -7.53 -29.65 18.67
CA THR A 7 -7.37 -30.17 17.30
C THR A 7 -8.38 -29.46 16.42
N SER A 8 -7.93 -28.49 15.62
CA SER A 8 -8.75 -27.96 14.52
C SER A 8 -8.96 -29.08 13.50
N SER A 9 -10.21 -29.49 13.31
CA SER A 9 -10.62 -30.41 12.24
C SER A 9 -10.88 -29.70 10.91
N ALA A 10 -10.74 -28.37 10.87
CA ALA A 10 -10.79 -27.61 9.63
C ALA A 10 -9.47 -27.82 8.85
N PRO A 11 -9.52 -28.17 7.55
CA PRO A 11 -8.33 -28.22 6.72
C PRO A 11 -7.61 -26.88 6.78
N ALA A 12 -6.28 -26.91 6.77
CA ALA A 12 -5.48 -25.69 6.82
C ALA A 12 -5.91 -24.75 5.67
N PRO A 13 -6.17 -23.46 5.93
CA PRO A 13 -6.53 -22.53 4.87
C PRO A 13 -5.39 -22.48 3.85
N ALA A 14 -5.67 -22.90 2.62
CA ALA A 14 -4.72 -22.81 1.52
C ALA A 14 -4.75 -21.38 0.97
N LEU A 15 -3.71 -20.59 1.28
CA LEU A 15 -3.51 -19.27 0.69
C LEU A 15 -2.96 -19.35 -0.75
N THR A 16 -2.56 -20.55 -1.17
CA THR A 16 -2.06 -20.85 -2.51
C THR A 16 -3.22 -21.00 -3.48
N PRO A 17 -3.15 -20.39 -4.68
CA PRO A 17 -4.22 -20.49 -5.66
C PRO A 17 -4.48 -21.93 -6.15
N ALA A 18 -5.75 -22.25 -6.41
CA ALA A 18 -6.17 -23.59 -6.82
C ALA A 18 -5.84 -23.94 -8.29
N THR A 19 -5.53 -22.94 -9.12
CA THR A 19 -5.27 -23.13 -10.56
C THR A 19 -3.96 -22.47 -10.98
N ILE A 20 -3.36 -22.95 -12.07
CA ILE A 20 -2.16 -22.34 -12.67
C ILE A 20 -2.46 -20.88 -13.06
N ALA A 21 -3.62 -20.62 -13.67
CA ALA A 21 -4.02 -19.27 -14.07
C ALA A 21 -4.08 -18.31 -12.87
N PHE A 22 -4.65 -18.75 -11.75
CA PHE A 22 -4.69 -17.93 -10.53
C PHE A 22 -3.33 -17.80 -9.84
N SER A 23 -2.46 -18.81 -9.96
CA SER A 23 -1.06 -18.70 -9.53
C SER A 23 -0.32 -17.63 -10.33
N THR A 24 -0.47 -17.64 -11.65
CA THR A 24 0.09 -16.60 -12.54
C THR A 24 -0.42 -15.21 -12.18
N ALA A 25 -1.74 -15.04 -12.01
CA ALA A 25 -2.33 -13.76 -11.62
C ALA A 25 -1.83 -13.28 -10.24
N SER A 26 -1.77 -14.18 -9.25
CA SER A 26 -1.26 -13.90 -7.91
C SER A 26 0.20 -13.43 -7.96
N ASN A 27 1.07 -14.14 -8.70
CA ASN A 27 2.48 -13.78 -8.82
C ASN A 27 2.66 -12.44 -9.52
N LYS A 28 1.88 -12.16 -10.57
CA LYS A 28 1.93 -10.88 -11.27
C LYS A 28 1.51 -9.71 -10.40
N VAL A 29 0.43 -9.88 -9.61
CA VAL A 29 0.02 -8.86 -8.62
C VAL A 29 1.12 -8.62 -7.61
N ILE A 30 1.70 -9.68 -7.05
CA ILE A 30 2.79 -9.56 -6.08
C ILE A 30 3.99 -8.83 -6.70
N GLU A 31 4.42 -9.22 -7.90
CA GLU A 31 5.53 -8.57 -8.61
C GLU A 31 5.29 -7.07 -8.84
N LEU A 32 4.07 -6.70 -9.26
CA LEU A 32 3.69 -5.29 -9.44
C LEU A 32 3.75 -4.50 -8.13
N LEU A 33 3.26 -5.07 -7.02
CA LEU A 33 3.25 -4.43 -5.70
C LEU A 33 4.67 -4.22 -5.13
N HIS A 34 5.62 -5.06 -5.52
CA HIS A 34 7.03 -4.95 -5.12
C HIS A 34 7.91 -4.22 -6.14
N SER A 35 7.32 -3.68 -7.22
CA SER A 35 8.05 -2.88 -8.19
C SER A 35 8.48 -1.53 -7.58
N GLU A 36 9.58 -0.97 -8.08
CA GLU A 36 10.11 0.32 -7.58
C GLU A 36 9.08 1.46 -7.62
N PRO A 37 8.28 1.65 -8.70
CA PRO A 37 7.25 2.69 -8.74
C PRO A 37 6.11 2.48 -7.72
N ALA A 38 5.97 1.27 -7.19
CA ALA A 38 4.94 0.90 -6.24
C ALA A 38 5.43 0.98 -4.78
N ASP A 39 6.72 1.21 -4.51
CA ASP A 39 7.26 1.16 -3.14
C ASP A 39 6.71 2.31 -2.27
N PRO A 40 5.87 2.03 -1.25
CA PRO A 40 5.34 3.08 -0.40
C PRO A 40 6.43 3.75 0.45
N ASN A 41 7.58 3.10 0.68
CA ASN A 41 8.70 3.73 1.39
C ASN A 41 9.37 4.81 0.54
N ALA A 42 9.53 4.58 -0.75
CA ALA A 42 10.05 5.60 -1.67
C ALA A 42 9.09 6.79 -1.74
N LEU A 43 7.79 6.52 -1.91
CA LEU A 43 6.73 7.54 -2.00
C LEU A 43 6.58 8.37 -0.72
N LEU A 44 6.82 7.78 0.46
CA LEU A 44 6.77 8.49 1.75
C LEU A 44 7.68 9.72 1.77
N TYR A 45 8.92 9.59 1.29
CA TYR A 45 9.89 10.69 1.34
C TYR A 45 9.58 11.81 0.34
N VAL A 46 8.85 11.49 -0.73
CA VAL A 46 8.47 12.42 -1.80
C VAL A 46 6.96 12.66 -1.84
N ASN A 47 6.32 12.69 -0.67
CA ASN A 47 4.85 12.78 -0.58
C ASN A 47 4.30 14.22 -0.63
N ALA A 48 5.15 15.23 -0.48
CA ALA A 48 4.74 16.63 -0.53
C ALA A 48 4.73 17.17 -1.97
N LYS A 49 3.73 18.01 -2.29
CA LYS A 49 3.51 18.56 -3.64
C LYS A 49 3.57 20.08 -3.70
N ASP A 50 3.56 20.70 -2.53
CA ASP A 50 3.57 22.14 -2.35
C ASP A 50 4.21 22.48 -1.00
N ASP A 51 4.43 23.77 -0.75
CA ASP A 51 5.06 24.25 0.48
C ASP A 51 4.25 23.87 1.74
N ALA A 52 2.92 23.81 1.66
CA ALA A 52 2.07 23.48 2.79
C ALA A 52 2.20 21.99 3.20
N SER A 53 2.12 21.08 2.24
CA SER A 53 2.32 19.65 2.45
C SER A 53 3.78 19.33 2.81
N LEU A 54 4.76 20.09 2.30
CA LEU A 54 6.16 19.93 2.67
C LEU A 54 6.40 20.27 4.14
N ARG A 55 5.80 21.36 4.65
CA ARG A 55 5.85 21.70 6.08
C ARG A 55 5.32 20.57 6.96
N GLN A 56 4.17 20.01 6.60
CA GLN A 56 3.55 18.92 7.35
C GLN A 56 4.43 17.66 7.32
N LEU A 57 4.98 17.31 6.16
CA LEU A 57 5.85 16.16 6.01
C LEU A 57 7.17 16.34 6.79
N ALA A 58 7.75 17.54 6.76
CA ALA A 58 8.97 17.86 7.49
C ALA A 58 8.78 17.72 9.00
N GLN A 59 7.64 18.14 9.56
CA GLN A 59 7.33 17.95 10.99
C GLN A 59 7.39 16.47 11.41
N GLN A 60 7.00 15.56 10.53
CA GLN A 60 7.01 14.12 10.79
C GLN A 60 8.40 13.51 10.59
N LEU A 61 9.09 13.88 9.50
CA LEU A 61 10.30 13.17 9.06
C LEU A 61 11.60 13.79 9.55
N LEU A 62 11.64 15.10 9.82
CA LEU A 62 12.88 15.80 10.13
C LEU A 62 13.60 15.24 11.37
N PRO A 63 12.93 14.96 12.51
CA PRO A 63 13.62 14.36 13.67
C PRO A 63 14.25 12.99 13.36
N PHE A 64 13.53 12.17 12.58
CA PHE A 64 14.01 10.85 12.18
C PHE A 64 15.17 10.94 11.19
N LEU A 65 15.08 11.80 10.17
CA LEU A 65 16.12 12.00 9.17
C LEU A 65 17.39 12.58 9.78
N THR A 66 17.29 13.54 10.69
CA THR A 66 18.44 14.07 11.46
C THR A 66 19.10 12.95 12.25
N SER A 67 18.34 12.23 13.09
CA SER A 67 18.88 11.14 13.92
C SER A 67 19.53 10.04 13.08
N LYS A 68 18.95 9.73 11.92
CA LYS A 68 19.49 8.74 10.98
C LYS A 68 20.78 9.24 10.30
N GLY A 69 20.82 10.51 9.91
CA GLY A 69 22.02 11.16 9.37
C GLY A 69 23.17 11.13 10.36
N ASP A 70 22.92 11.55 11.60
CA ASP A 70 23.90 11.57 12.69
C ASP A 70 24.42 10.17 13.01
N ALA A 71 23.53 9.17 13.05
CA ALA A 71 23.93 7.78 13.28
C ALA A 71 24.83 7.24 12.17
N LEU A 72 24.51 7.53 10.90
CA LEU A 72 25.34 7.12 9.76
C LEU A 72 26.69 7.83 9.77
N GLU A 73 26.72 9.14 10.02
CA GLU A 73 27.93 9.94 10.18
C GLU A 73 28.84 9.33 11.26
N LYS A 74 28.27 9.03 12.43
CA LYS A 74 28.98 8.39 13.54
C LYS A 74 29.56 7.04 13.14
N LEU A 75 28.77 6.15 12.54
CA LEU A 75 29.23 4.81 12.13
C LEU A 75 30.36 4.88 11.08
N ILE A 76 30.27 5.83 10.14
CA ILE A 76 31.30 6.08 9.13
C ILE A 76 32.59 6.55 9.81
N GLU A 77 32.51 7.47 10.77
CA GLU A 77 33.67 8.00 11.48
C GLU A 77 34.30 6.96 12.42
N GLU A 78 33.51 6.19 13.16
CA GLU A 78 33.98 5.07 13.99
C GLU A 78 34.69 4.00 13.15
N ASN A 79 34.26 3.79 11.90
CA ASN A 79 34.96 2.90 10.98
C ASN A 79 36.27 3.49 10.45
N LYS A 80 36.31 4.80 10.15
CA LYS A 80 37.55 5.50 9.72
C LYS A 80 38.60 5.53 10.84
N THR A 81 38.16 5.74 12.08
CA THR A 81 39.02 5.80 13.28
C THR A 81 39.35 4.41 13.84
N SER A 82 38.93 3.33 13.19
CA SER A 82 39.17 1.95 13.63
C SER A 82 38.58 1.61 15.01
N GLN A 83 37.56 2.35 15.46
CA GLN A 83 36.77 1.99 16.64
C GLN A 83 35.78 0.85 16.33
N ILE A 84 35.28 0.83 15.09
CA ILE A 84 34.50 -0.26 14.51
C ILE A 84 35.21 -0.70 13.23
N HIS A 85 35.10 -1.98 12.88
CA HIS A 85 35.61 -2.48 11.61
C HIS A 85 34.49 -3.19 10.84
N VAL A 86 34.14 -2.65 9.67
CA VAL A 86 33.23 -3.30 8.73
C VAL A 86 33.89 -3.55 7.38
N SER A 87 33.27 -4.42 6.58
CA SER A 87 33.72 -4.65 5.21
C SER A 87 33.59 -3.38 4.37
N GLU A 88 34.44 -3.25 3.35
CA GLU A 88 34.39 -2.14 2.39
C GLU A 88 32.99 -1.97 1.78
N LYS A 89 32.33 -3.09 1.44
CA LYS A 89 30.95 -3.08 0.94
C LYS A 89 29.97 -2.43 1.92
N THR A 90 30.12 -2.67 3.22
CA THR A 90 29.25 -2.09 4.25
C THR A 90 29.53 -0.61 4.42
N ALA A 91 30.81 -0.21 4.40
CA ALA A 91 31.20 1.20 4.45
C ALA A 91 30.64 1.99 3.25
N GLN A 92 30.78 1.47 2.04
CA GLN A 92 30.21 2.07 0.82
C GLN A 92 28.68 2.16 0.90
N PHE A 93 28.02 1.12 1.44
CA PHE A 93 26.58 1.13 1.65
C PHE A 93 26.14 2.23 2.63
N TRP A 94 26.86 2.44 3.74
CA TRP A 94 26.57 3.52 4.68
C TRP A 94 26.74 4.90 4.05
N GLU A 95 27.79 5.13 3.27
CA GLU A 95 28.02 6.39 2.55
C GLU A 95 26.88 6.68 1.56
N LEU A 96 26.48 5.69 0.75
CA LEU A 96 25.34 5.83 -0.17
C LEU A 96 24.04 6.13 0.57
N LYS A 97 23.80 5.47 1.72
CA LYS A 97 22.63 5.74 2.56
C LYS A 97 22.67 7.14 3.18
N LYS A 98 23.84 7.62 3.60
CA LYS A 98 24.02 8.97 4.14
C LYS A 98 23.70 10.01 3.07
N LEU A 99 24.24 9.86 1.86
CA LEU A 99 23.95 10.75 0.73
C LEU A 99 22.45 10.84 0.43
N ALA A 100 21.74 9.71 0.40
CA ALA A 100 20.29 9.70 0.19
C ALA A 100 19.52 10.40 1.32
N VAL A 101 19.91 10.18 2.59
CA VAL A 101 19.27 10.83 3.76
C VAL A 101 19.51 12.33 3.75
N VAL A 102 20.76 12.77 3.54
CA VAL A 102 21.14 14.19 3.53
C VAL A 102 20.43 14.93 2.40
N SER A 103 20.33 14.33 1.21
CA SER A 103 19.60 14.94 0.07
C SER A 103 18.15 15.30 0.43
N ILE A 104 17.45 14.41 1.14
CA ILE A 104 16.07 14.67 1.58
C ILE A 104 16.08 15.66 2.75
N LEU A 105 16.99 15.49 3.71
CA LEU A 105 17.09 16.33 4.90
C LEU A 105 17.32 17.81 4.53
N ASP A 106 18.20 18.08 3.56
CA ASP A 106 18.49 19.43 3.07
C ASP A 106 17.21 20.15 2.59
N VAL A 107 16.29 19.44 1.93
CA VAL A 107 15.01 20.01 1.49
C VAL A 107 14.07 20.23 2.67
N MET A 108 14.04 19.29 3.62
CA MET A 108 13.16 19.33 4.78
C MET A 108 13.57 20.40 5.81
N GLN A 109 14.86 20.71 5.93
CA GLN A 109 15.37 21.72 6.87
C GLN A 109 14.85 23.12 6.58
N ASP A 110 14.66 23.44 5.29
CA ASP A 110 14.12 24.73 4.86
C ASP A 110 12.59 24.69 4.69
N ALA A 111 11.89 23.65 5.15
CA ALA A 111 10.47 23.44 4.85
C ALA A 111 9.57 24.54 5.42
N ASP A 112 9.99 25.23 6.48
CA ASP A 112 9.28 26.36 7.06
C ASP A 112 9.21 27.58 6.13
N LYS A 113 10.19 27.74 5.23
CA LYS A 113 10.26 28.79 4.22
C LYS A 113 9.41 28.45 2.99
N ASP A 114 8.74 29.45 2.42
CA ASP A 114 8.09 29.29 1.12
C ASP A 114 9.13 29.16 0.00
N THR A 115 8.79 28.46 -1.08
CA THR A 115 9.69 28.27 -2.24
C THR A 115 10.18 29.60 -2.81
N ALA A 116 9.34 30.64 -2.81
CA ALA A 116 9.68 31.97 -3.29
C ALA A 116 10.74 32.70 -2.45
N GLN A 117 11.02 32.22 -1.22
CA GLN A 117 12.01 32.80 -0.31
C GLN A 117 13.38 32.13 -0.42
N LEU A 118 13.48 31.04 -1.19
CA LEU A 118 14.75 30.33 -1.40
C LEU A 118 15.49 30.89 -2.61
N GLU A 119 16.82 30.91 -2.53
CA GLU A 119 17.69 31.29 -3.63
C GLU A 119 18.80 30.23 -3.84
N GLY A 120 19.41 30.25 -5.03
CA GLY A 120 20.59 29.45 -5.33
C GLY A 120 20.36 27.93 -5.18
N PRO A 121 21.31 27.19 -4.56
CA PRO A 121 21.22 25.73 -4.45
C PRO A 121 20.00 25.21 -3.70
N ALA A 122 19.51 25.93 -2.69
CA ALA A 122 18.35 25.50 -1.89
C ALA A 122 17.06 25.53 -2.72
N ALA A 123 16.85 26.61 -3.48
CA ALA A 123 15.72 26.71 -4.41
C ALA A 123 15.74 25.58 -5.44
N LYS A 124 16.92 25.26 -5.99
CA LYS A 124 17.08 24.18 -6.96
C LYS A 124 16.75 22.80 -6.38
N LYS A 125 17.23 22.51 -5.16
CA LYS A 125 16.90 21.26 -4.45
C LYS A 125 15.41 21.12 -4.21
N ARG A 126 14.71 22.21 -3.85
CA ARG A 126 13.25 22.20 -3.66
C ARG A 126 12.48 21.97 -4.96
N GLU A 127 12.90 22.63 -6.04
CA GLU A 127 12.33 22.40 -7.37
C GLU A 127 12.50 20.93 -7.80
N ASP A 128 13.71 20.39 -7.66
CA ASP A 128 14.02 19.02 -8.03
C ASP A 128 13.25 18.01 -7.15
N TYR A 129 13.02 18.34 -5.87
CA TYR A 129 12.17 17.56 -4.97
C TYR A 129 10.73 17.48 -5.47
N PHE A 130 10.06 18.62 -5.73
CA PHE A 130 8.67 18.61 -6.18
C PHE A 130 8.50 17.94 -7.55
N ARG A 131 9.48 18.12 -8.45
CA ARG A 131 9.50 17.38 -9.72
C ARG A 131 9.62 15.87 -9.48
N THR A 132 10.49 15.44 -8.57
CA THR A 132 10.64 14.02 -8.23
C THR A 132 9.35 13.46 -7.63
N ALA A 133 8.72 14.17 -6.69
CA ALA A 133 7.43 13.82 -6.13
C ALA A 133 6.37 13.61 -7.23
N GLN A 134 6.25 14.57 -8.16
CA GLN A 134 5.32 14.47 -9.27
C GLN A 134 5.60 13.24 -10.15
N VAL A 135 6.87 13.01 -10.52
CA VAL A 135 7.27 11.88 -11.38
C VAL A 135 7.02 10.54 -10.68
N SER A 136 7.36 10.42 -9.39
CA SER A 136 7.16 9.18 -8.63
C SER A 136 5.69 8.81 -8.50
N TRP A 137 4.82 9.78 -8.19
CA TRP A 137 3.38 9.54 -8.12
C TRP A 137 2.75 9.29 -9.49
N ALA A 138 3.26 9.94 -10.55
CA ALA A 138 2.84 9.63 -11.91
C ALA A 138 3.25 8.21 -12.35
N ALA A 139 4.39 7.69 -11.89
CA ALA A 139 4.82 6.33 -12.21
C ALA A 139 3.92 5.26 -11.52
N LEU A 140 3.44 5.54 -10.31
CA LEU A 140 2.48 4.67 -9.60
C LEU A 140 1.18 4.47 -10.39
N LYS A 141 0.75 5.49 -11.16
CA LYS A 141 -0.45 5.42 -12.01
C LYS A 141 -0.45 4.18 -12.91
N GLU A 142 0.66 3.89 -13.58
CA GLU A 142 0.75 2.76 -14.50
C GLU A 142 0.68 1.41 -13.77
N VAL A 143 1.24 1.34 -12.56
CA VAL A 143 1.10 0.15 -11.69
C VAL A 143 -0.36 -0.04 -11.29
N LEU A 144 -1.06 1.02 -10.87
CA LEU A 144 -2.47 0.95 -10.50
C LEU A 144 -3.36 0.47 -11.67
N ILE A 145 -3.11 0.96 -12.88
CA ILE A 145 -3.84 0.50 -14.08
C ILE A 145 -3.60 -0.99 -14.34
N GLN A 146 -2.37 -1.47 -14.17
CA GLN A 146 -2.05 -2.89 -14.35
C GLN A 146 -2.67 -3.75 -13.27
N LEU A 147 -2.53 -3.38 -12.00
CA LEU A 147 -3.15 -4.05 -10.86
C LEU A 147 -4.67 -4.12 -11.00
N HIS A 148 -5.32 -3.03 -11.42
CA HIS A 148 -6.77 -3.01 -11.68
C HIS A 148 -7.19 -4.12 -12.65
N LYS A 149 -6.41 -4.37 -13.71
CA LYS A 149 -6.72 -5.43 -14.69
C LYS A 149 -6.63 -6.83 -14.09
N GLU A 150 -5.72 -7.04 -13.14
CA GLU A 150 -5.47 -8.34 -12.50
C GLU A 150 -6.45 -8.67 -11.37
N ILE A 151 -7.04 -7.66 -10.71
CA ILE A 151 -8.04 -7.89 -9.65
C ILE A 151 -9.33 -8.41 -10.29
N ILE A 152 -9.79 -9.61 -9.95
CA ILE A 152 -10.93 -10.25 -10.60
C ILE A 152 -12.26 -9.91 -9.91
N GLY A 153 -12.26 -9.82 -8.57
CA GLY A 153 -13.46 -9.59 -7.80
C GLY A 153 -13.21 -8.76 -6.53
N PRO A 154 -14.06 -8.89 -5.50
CA PRO A 154 -13.84 -8.19 -4.22
C PRO A 154 -12.59 -8.69 -3.48
N TYR A 155 -12.02 -9.81 -3.91
CA TYR A 155 -10.66 -10.25 -3.60
C TYR A 155 -9.90 -10.41 -4.93
N VAL A 156 -8.56 -10.42 -4.87
CA VAL A 156 -7.68 -10.44 -6.06
C VAL A 156 -8.09 -11.54 -7.04
N LEU A 157 -8.37 -12.75 -6.55
CA LEU A 157 -8.75 -13.90 -7.39
C LEU A 157 -10.27 -14.09 -7.50
N GLY A 158 -11.06 -13.17 -6.97
CA GLY A 158 -12.51 -13.23 -6.89
C GLY A 158 -13.04 -14.09 -5.74
N THR A 159 -14.37 -14.19 -5.66
CA THR A 159 -15.05 -15.06 -4.69
C THR A 159 -15.16 -16.47 -5.28
N HIS A 160 -14.38 -17.44 -4.79
CA HIS A 160 -14.59 -18.84 -5.13
C HIS A 160 -15.93 -19.32 -4.55
N HIS A 161 -16.98 -19.38 -5.37
CA HIS A 161 -18.20 -20.13 -5.03
C HIS A 161 -17.97 -21.59 -5.41
N ILE A 162 -17.78 -22.46 -4.42
CA ILE A 162 -17.89 -23.91 -4.65
C ILE A 162 -19.39 -24.21 -4.71
N ASN A 163 -19.88 -24.60 -5.88
CA ASN A 163 -21.25 -25.07 -6.04
C ASN A 163 -21.36 -26.46 -5.39
N ILE A 164 -21.86 -26.54 -4.16
CA ILE A 164 -22.10 -27.81 -3.47
C ILE A 164 -23.61 -28.02 -3.39
N ASP A 165 -24.07 -29.11 -4.01
CA ASP A 165 -25.45 -29.54 -4.02
C ASP A 165 -26.09 -29.64 -2.63
N HIS A 166 -27.41 -29.58 -2.64
CA HIS A 166 -28.35 -29.04 -1.65
C HIS A 166 -28.41 -29.68 -0.24
N LEU A 167 -27.42 -30.44 0.25
CA LEU A 167 -27.56 -31.21 1.50
C LEU A 167 -26.55 -30.94 2.63
N MET A 168 -25.70 -29.91 2.54
CA MET A 168 -24.71 -29.57 3.61
C MET A 168 -24.64 -28.06 3.91
N MET A 169 -25.80 -27.38 3.95
CA MET A 169 -25.84 -25.91 3.95
C MET A 169 -25.46 -25.23 5.28
N HIS A 170 -25.35 -25.95 6.41
CA HIS A 170 -25.10 -25.33 7.72
C HIS A 170 -23.66 -25.42 8.23
N VAL A 171 -22.86 -26.39 7.76
CA VAL A 171 -21.49 -26.62 8.29
C VAL A 171 -20.40 -26.06 7.37
N ILE A 172 -20.69 -25.85 6.08
CA ILE A 172 -19.69 -25.37 5.09
C ILE A 172 -19.94 -23.92 4.64
N LYS A 173 -21.11 -23.33 4.92
CA LYS A 173 -21.37 -21.89 4.64
C LYS A 173 -20.42 -20.94 5.38
N GLN A 174 -19.76 -21.40 6.45
CA GLN A 174 -18.72 -20.64 7.14
C GLN A 174 -17.33 -20.72 6.48
N ASN A 175 -17.10 -21.66 5.54
CA ASN A 175 -15.76 -21.95 5.00
C ASN A 175 -15.65 -21.93 3.47
N ALA A 176 -16.75 -21.77 2.72
CA ALA A 176 -16.75 -21.80 1.25
C ALA A 176 -17.14 -20.47 0.57
N GLY A 177 -17.15 -19.36 1.33
CA GLY A 177 -17.21 -18.01 0.78
C GLY A 177 -15.94 -17.25 1.20
N ASP A 178 -15.18 -16.76 0.22
CA ASP A 178 -14.03 -15.86 0.37
C ASP A 178 -12.73 -16.47 0.90
N GLN A 179 -12.13 -17.38 0.12
CA GLN A 179 -10.70 -17.64 0.27
C GLN A 179 -9.89 -16.39 -0.12
N ILE A 180 -9.29 -15.75 0.88
CA ILE A 180 -8.19 -14.82 0.66
C ILE A 180 -6.95 -15.62 0.24
N SER A 181 -6.21 -15.07 -0.69
CA SER A 181 -4.94 -15.59 -1.18
C SER A 181 -3.77 -14.80 -0.62
N VAL A 182 -2.55 -15.26 -0.89
CA VAL A 182 -1.34 -14.49 -0.59
C VAL A 182 -1.37 -13.11 -1.28
N ALA A 183 -1.88 -13.02 -2.51
CA ALA A 183 -1.98 -11.74 -3.21
C ALA A 183 -2.90 -10.73 -2.49
N ASP A 184 -3.98 -11.19 -1.84
CA ASP A 184 -4.86 -10.34 -1.04
C ASP A 184 -4.13 -9.76 0.16
N LEU A 185 -3.27 -10.54 0.83
CA LEU A 185 -2.49 -10.07 1.96
C LEU A 185 -1.48 -8.99 1.54
N HIS A 186 -0.81 -9.20 0.41
CA HIS A 186 0.11 -8.21 -0.15
C HIS A 186 -0.63 -6.93 -0.56
N LEU A 187 -1.74 -7.07 -1.30
CA LEU A 187 -2.51 -5.93 -1.77
C LEU A 187 -3.13 -5.14 -0.61
N ALA A 188 -3.66 -5.81 0.41
CA ALA A 188 -4.25 -5.17 1.57
C ALA A 188 -3.24 -4.30 2.33
N ALA A 189 -2.08 -4.86 2.66
CA ALA A 189 -1.03 -4.12 3.37
C ALA A 189 -0.47 -2.97 2.51
N TRP A 190 -0.25 -3.22 1.23
CA TRP A 190 0.24 -2.20 0.31
C TRP A 190 -0.76 -1.05 0.12
N LEU A 191 -2.03 -1.37 -0.15
CA LEU A 191 -3.07 -0.39 -0.42
C LEU A 191 -3.35 0.47 0.82
N ALA A 192 -3.31 -0.11 2.02
CA ALA A 192 -3.40 0.66 3.28
C ALA A 192 -2.31 1.74 3.36
N ARG A 193 -1.07 1.43 2.97
CA ARG A 193 0.03 2.40 2.96
C ARG A 193 -0.16 3.49 1.91
N ILE A 194 -0.56 3.13 0.69
CA ILE A 194 -0.85 4.10 -0.37
C ILE A 194 -2.03 5.01 0.00
N ALA A 195 -3.09 4.43 0.58
CA ALA A 195 -4.25 5.15 1.08
C ALA A 195 -3.84 6.18 2.16
N LYS A 196 -3.04 5.77 3.14
CA LYS A 196 -2.50 6.66 4.16
C LYS A 196 -1.69 7.82 3.57
N LEU A 197 -0.78 7.52 2.63
CA LEU A 197 0.02 8.56 1.96
C LEU A 197 -0.86 9.57 1.19
N SER A 198 -2.02 9.11 0.72
CA SER A 198 -3.03 9.95 0.05
C SER A 198 -4.02 10.59 1.01
N SER A 199 -3.73 10.61 2.32
CA SER A 199 -4.58 11.19 3.39
C SER A 199 -5.93 10.50 3.59
N ALA A 200 -6.06 9.23 3.20
CA ALA A 200 -7.22 8.41 3.52
C ALA A 200 -7.07 7.73 4.89
N THR A 201 -8.19 7.32 5.47
CA THR A 201 -8.28 6.61 6.75
C THR A 201 -8.88 5.21 6.56
N GLY A 202 -8.67 4.33 7.56
CA GLY A 202 -9.17 2.96 7.54
C GLY A 202 -10.71 2.83 7.66
N PHE A 203 -11.39 3.94 7.93
CA PHE A 203 -12.84 4.00 8.17
C PHE A 203 -13.63 4.48 6.96
N GLU A 204 -12.95 4.98 5.93
CA GLU A 204 -13.57 5.44 4.70
C GLU A 204 -14.02 4.28 3.82
N GLU A 205 -15.04 4.54 3.00
CA GLU A 205 -15.51 3.61 1.97
C GLU A 205 -14.51 3.56 0.80
N GLY A 206 -14.50 2.47 0.05
CA GLY A 206 -13.52 2.21 -0.99
C GLY A 206 -13.50 3.28 -2.09
N ASN A 207 -14.65 3.85 -2.44
CA ASN A 207 -14.71 4.95 -3.42
C ASN A 207 -14.03 6.21 -2.89
N ASP A 208 -14.20 6.56 -1.61
CA ASP A 208 -13.56 7.74 -1.02
C ASP A 208 -12.04 7.57 -0.96
N VAL A 209 -11.58 6.39 -0.55
CA VAL A 209 -10.15 6.04 -0.54
C VAL A 209 -9.55 6.13 -1.94
N VAL A 210 -10.21 5.54 -2.95
CA VAL A 210 -9.72 5.58 -4.33
C VAL A 210 -9.73 7.00 -4.89
N ASN A 211 -10.77 7.79 -4.63
CA ASN A 211 -10.83 9.19 -5.06
C ASN A 211 -9.67 10.01 -4.47
N LYS A 212 -9.30 9.76 -3.20
CA LYS A 212 -8.14 10.41 -2.59
C LYS A 212 -6.83 10.00 -3.25
N ILE A 213 -6.64 8.72 -3.56
CA ILE A 213 -5.45 8.23 -4.29
C ILE A 213 -5.36 8.86 -5.69
N GLU A 214 -6.48 8.89 -6.42
CA GLU A 214 -6.57 9.50 -7.76
C GLU A 214 -6.28 11.00 -7.73
N ALA A 215 -6.90 11.74 -6.79
CA ALA A 215 -6.62 13.15 -6.56
C ALA A 215 -5.17 13.38 -6.14
N HIS A 216 -4.59 12.44 -5.40
CA HIS A 216 -3.20 12.54 -4.98
C HIS A 216 -2.24 12.37 -6.17
N ILE A 217 -2.51 11.46 -7.10
CA ILE A 217 -1.74 11.32 -8.33
C ILE A 217 -1.92 12.55 -9.25
N GLY A 218 -3.15 13.07 -9.33
CA GLY A 218 -3.48 14.25 -10.14
C GLY A 218 -3.54 13.97 -11.64
N GLY A 219 -3.46 15.03 -12.46
CA GLY A 219 -3.47 14.92 -13.92
C GLY A 219 -4.78 14.37 -14.51
N SER A 220 -5.91 14.60 -13.82
CA SER A 220 -7.24 14.05 -14.18
C SER A 220 -7.26 12.52 -14.28
N PHE A 221 -6.35 11.84 -13.59
CA PHE A 221 -6.33 10.40 -13.55
C PHE A 221 -7.57 9.85 -12.83
N SER A 222 -8.16 8.79 -13.40
CA SER A 222 -9.21 8.01 -12.77
C SER A 222 -9.09 6.55 -13.19
N LEU A 223 -9.28 5.64 -12.25
CA LEU A 223 -9.36 4.21 -12.51
C LEU A 223 -10.69 3.85 -13.18
N PRO A 224 -10.72 2.79 -14.02
CA PRO A 224 -11.97 2.33 -14.60
C PRO A 224 -12.97 1.92 -13.53
N LYS A 225 -14.21 2.40 -13.65
CA LYS A 225 -15.35 1.99 -12.80
C LYS A 225 -16.13 0.89 -13.51
N ASP A 226 -15.53 -0.30 -13.61
CA ASP A 226 -16.08 -1.43 -14.37
C ASP A 226 -16.68 -2.54 -13.48
N PHE A 227 -16.38 -2.54 -12.18
CA PHE A 227 -16.86 -3.57 -11.25
C PHE A 227 -18.31 -3.34 -10.84
N SER A 228 -19.18 -4.35 -11.01
CA SER A 228 -20.57 -4.30 -10.53
C SER A 228 -20.71 -4.96 -9.17
N VAL A 229 -21.02 -4.16 -8.15
CA VAL A 229 -21.31 -4.64 -6.80
C VAL A 229 -22.57 -5.52 -6.79
N ALA A 230 -23.60 -5.12 -7.54
CA ALA A 230 -24.85 -5.87 -7.63
C ALA A 230 -24.65 -7.26 -8.27
N GLU A 231 -23.81 -7.39 -9.30
CA GLU A 231 -23.48 -8.68 -9.90
C GLU A 231 -22.63 -9.55 -8.96
N ALA A 232 -21.64 -8.96 -8.30
CA ALA A 232 -20.81 -9.68 -7.35
C ALA A 232 -21.62 -10.25 -6.17
N ARG A 233 -22.54 -9.45 -5.61
CA ARG A 233 -23.47 -9.90 -4.55
C ARG A 233 -24.38 -11.01 -5.02
N ARG A 234 -24.93 -10.91 -6.25
CA ARG A 234 -25.75 -11.97 -6.85
C ARG A 234 -24.99 -13.28 -6.98
N ARG A 235 -23.74 -13.25 -7.46
CA ARG A 235 -22.88 -14.44 -7.56
C ARG A 235 -22.52 -15.04 -6.20
N ALA A 236 -22.44 -14.22 -5.17
CA ALA A 236 -22.21 -14.66 -3.79
C ALA A 236 -23.48 -15.14 -3.08
N GLY A 237 -24.66 -15.11 -3.74
CA GLY A 237 -25.93 -15.48 -3.11
C GLY A 237 -26.41 -14.50 -2.04
N LEU A 238 -25.91 -13.26 -2.06
CA LEU A 238 -26.25 -12.21 -1.10
C LEU A 238 -27.40 -11.32 -1.62
N PRO A 239 -28.31 -10.85 -0.75
CA PRO A 239 -29.37 -9.92 -1.15
C PRO A 239 -28.79 -8.62 -1.72
N SER A 240 -29.32 -8.19 -2.87
CA SER A 240 -28.95 -6.95 -3.55
C SER A 240 -29.94 -5.80 -3.29
N THR A 241 -30.77 -5.89 -2.24
CA THR A 241 -31.92 -5.00 -2.01
C THR A 241 -31.55 -3.53 -1.84
N ASN A 242 -30.29 -3.23 -1.51
CA ASN A 242 -29.80 -1.87 -1.23
C ASN A 242 -28.66 -1.42 -2.18
N VAL A 243 -28.41 -2.14 -3.27
CA VAL A 243 -27.34 -1.81 -4.24
C VAL A 243 -27.98 -1.58 -5.60
N SER A 244 -27.70 -0.42 -6.21
CA SER A 244 -28.26 -0.14 -7.54
C SER A 244 -27.68 -1.13 -8.56
N PRO A 245 -28.51 -1.72 -9.46
CA PRO A 245 -28.02 -2.59 -10.53
C PRO A 245 -27.00 -1.92 -11.46
N THR A 246 -27.03 -0.58 -11.54
CA THR A 246 -26.12 0.24 -12.35
C THR A 246 -24.91 0.74 -11.59
N GLU A 247 -24.82 0.48 -10.28
CA GLU A 247 -23.70 0.92 -9.47
C GLU A 247 -22.41 0.24 -9.90
N ARG A 248 -21.43 1.07 -10.26
CA ARG A 248 -20.10 0.63 -10.68
C ARG A 248 -19.03 1.35 -9.87
N GLN A 249 -18.03 0.60 -9.47
CA GLN A 249 -16.86 1.13 -8.79
C GLN A 249 -15.56 0.56 -9.35
N SER A 250 -14.43 1.13 -8.93
CA SER A 250 -13.14 0.53 -9.26
C SER A 250 -12.98 -0.79 -8.51
N ARG A 251 -12.12 -1.67 -9.04
CA ARG A 251 -11.85 -2.95 -8.40
C ARG A 251 -11.09 -2.77 -7.07
N PHE A 252 -10.29 -1.71 -6.96
CA PHE A 252 -9.68 -1.30 -5.69
C PHE A 252 -10.70 -0.88 -4.65
N ALA A 253 -11.74 -0.12 -5.02
CA ALA A 253 -12.80 0.26 -4.10
C ALA A 253 -13.53 -0.99 -3.59
N ALA A 254 -13.90 -1.90 -4.50
CA ALA A 254 -14.53 -3.16 -4.13
C ALA A 254 -13.63 -4.05 -3.24
N PHE A 255 -12.33 -4.08 -3.51
CA PHE A 255 -11.37 -4.79 -2.68
C PHE A 255 -11.26 -4.19 -1.28
N TRP A 256 -11.18 -2.86 -1.18
CA TRP A 256 -11.13 -2.14 0.08
C TRP A 256 -12.37 -2.41 0.94
N ASP A 257 -13.56 -2.30 0.35
CA ASP A 257 -14.83 -2.55 1.03
C ASP A 257 -14.92 -3.99 1.56
N ALA A 258 -14.40 -4.96 0.82
CA ALA A 258 -14.41 -6.36 1.23
C ALA A 258 -13.37 -6.65 2.33
N ILE A 259 -12.14 -6.18 2.16
CA ILE A 259 -11.06 -6.48 3.11
C ILE A 259 -11.28 -5.81 4.46
N ARG A 260 -11.85 -4.59 4.47
CA ARG A 260 -12.07 -3.83 5.71
C ARG A 260 -13.10 -4.47 6.64
N GLU A 261 -14.03 -5.25 6.09
CA GLU A 261 -15.05 -5.95 6.87
C GLU A 261 -14.48 -7.13 7.67
N ARG A 262 -13.29 -7.62 7.29
CA ARG A 262 -12.67 -8.78 7.93
C ARG A 262 -12.26 -8.47 9.38
N PRO A 263 -12.51 -9.39 10.33
CA PRO A 263 -12.06 -9.23 11.71
C PRO A 263 -10.55 -8.99 11.86
N SER A 264 -9.74 -9.63 11.01
CA SER A 264 -8.28 -9.42 11.00
C SER A 264 -7.90 -7.99 10.63
N TRP A 265 -8.59 -7.39 9.66
CA TRP A 265 -8.36 -5.99 9.29
C TRP A 265 -8.74 -5.05 10.42
N LYS A 266 -9.96 -5.21 10.95
CA LYS A 266 -10.47 -4.41 12.07
C LYS A 266 -9.55 -4.47 13.28
N LYS A 267 -8.91 -5.61 13.53
CA LYS A 267 -7.92 -5.77 14.60
C LYS A 267 -6.60 -5.02 14.32
N VAL A 268 -6.10 -5.07 13.09
CA VAL A 268 -4.80 -4.47 12.72
C VAL A 268 -4.91 -2.95 12.58
N TYR A 269 -6.02 -2.45 12.03
CA TYR A 269 -6.21 -1.04 11.71
C TYR A 269 -7.25 -0.36 12.61
N ALA A 270 -7.51 -0.91 13.80
CA ALA A 270 -8.43 -0.33 14.79
C ALA A 270 -8.09 1.13 15.13
N ASP A 271 -6.79 1.42 15.22
CA ASP A 271 -6.27 2.74 15.60
C ASP A 271 -5.88 3.60 14.37
N GLY A 272 -6.30 3.18 13.17
CA GLY A 272 -6.01 3.85 11.91
C GLY A 272 -4.93 3.16 11.07
N LEU A 273 -4.66 3.75 9.90
CA LEU A 273 -3.67 3.25 8.95
C LEU A 273 -2.26 3.60 9.42
N HIS A 274 -1.32 2.66 9.29
CA HIS A 274 0.08 2.85 9.66
C HIS A 274 1.04 2.70 8.47
#